data_AF-A0A2V4CV10-F1
#
_entry.id   AF-A0A2V4CV10-F1
#
_cell.length_a   1.000
_cell.length_b   1.000
_cell.length_c   1.000
_cell.angle_alpha   90.00
_cell.angle_beta   90.00
_cell.angle_gamma   90.00
#
_symmetry.space_group_name_H-M   'P 1'
#
loop_
_entity.id
_entity.type
_entity.pdbx_description
1 polymer ?
#
loop_
_entity_poly.entity_id
_entity_poly.type
_entity_poly.pdbx_seq_one_letter_code
_entity_poly.pdbx_strand_id
1 'polypeptide(L)'
;MTQDVIAYPHLELYSSILGYVGMICILIAFAMETRGIISSRDSQYLLLMAVGSGFLGLRALHTWELAFLVLEGVWMGVALWALSRPPVDA
;
A
#
# COMPACT_ATOMS: atom_id res chain seq x y z
N MET A 1 22.79 -17.46 12.29
CA MET A 1 21.53 -17.36 13.05
C MET A 1 21.81 -16.74 14.41
N THR A 2 22.19 -15.47 14.39
CA THR A 2 22.64 -14.61 15.50
C THR A 2 22.86 -13.26 14.80
N GLN A 3 22.38 -12.06 15.17
CA GLN A 3 21.92 -11.47 16.43
C GLN A 3 20.99 -10.28 16.10
N ASP A 4 20.40 -9.65 17.12
CA ASP A 4 19.56 -8.42 17.08
C ASP A 4 18.03 -8.58 17.00
N VAL A 5 17.46 -9.53 17.74
CA VAL A 5 16.00 -9.59 18.01
C VAL A 5 15.55 -8.56 19.06
N ILE A 6 16.41 -7.60 19.43
CA ILE A 6 16.05 -6.48 20.31
C ILE A 6 16.61 -5.20 19.69
N ALA A 7 15.81 -4.53 18.85
CA ALA A 7 16.07 -3.14 18.52
C ALA A 7 14.97 -2.23 19.06
N TYR A 8 13.68 -2.43 18.74
CA TYR A 8 12.61 -1.58 19.27
C TYR A 8 11.23 -2.28 19.21
N PRO A 9 10.78 -2.98 20.27
CA PRO A 9 9.50 -3.72 20.24
C PRO A 9 8.28 -2.82 19.95
N HIS A 10 8.36 -1.54 20.28
CA HIS A 10 7.33 -0.57 19.93
C HIS A 10 7.28 -0.30 18.42
N LEU A 11 8.42 -0.21 17.73
CA LEU A 11 8.46 -0.01 16.27
C LEU A 11 7.91 -1.23 15.51
N GLU A 12 8.13 -2.45 16.02
CA GLU A 12 7.52 -3.66 15.46
C GLU A 12 5.99 -3.61 15.53
N LEU A 13 5.42 -3.19 16.66
CA LEU A 13 3.98 -3.04 16.82
C LEU A 13 3.42 -1.97 15.87
N TYR A 14 4.05 -0.80 15.80
CA TYR A 14 3.62 0.28 14.90
C TYR A 14 3.70 -0.15 13.44
N SER A 15 4.79 -0.79 13.03
CA SER A 15 4.98 -1.31 11.67
C SER A 15 3.96 -2.40 11.33
N SER A 16 3.59 -3.24 12.30
CA SER A 16 2.59 -4.30 12.09
C SER A 16 1.21 -3.70 11.93
N ILE A 17 0.82 -2.75 12.80
CA ILE A 17 -0.44 -2.02 12.69
C ILE A 17 -0.51 -1.30 11.34
N LEU A 18 0.56 -0.61 10.94
CA LEU A 18 0.64 0.06 9.64
C LEU A 18 0.46 -0.92 8.48
N GLY A 19 1.07 -2.09 8.55
CA GLY A 19 0.87 -3.17 7.59
C GLY A 19 -0.59 -3.64 7.51
N TYR A 20 -1.24 -3.87 8.65
CA TYR A 20 -2.66 -4.24 8.69
C TYR A 20 -3.57 -3.16 8.11
N VAL A 21 -3.31 -1.89 8.43
CA VAL A 21 -4.05 -0.76 7.85
C VAL A 21 -3.86 -0.72 6.33
N GLY A 22 -2.62 -0.87 5.86
CA GLY A 22 -2.30 -0.92 4.43
C GLY A 22 -3.03 -2.05 3.69
N MET A 23 -3.01 -3.27 4.26
CA MET A 23 -3.75 -4.41 3.71
C MET A 23 -5.25 -4.13 3.62
N ILE A 24 -5.85 -3.59 4.68
CA ILE A 24 -7.29 -3.29 4.71
C ILE A 24 -7.64 -2.25 3.62
N CYS A 25 -6.81 -1.22 3.45
CA CYS A 25 -7.01 -0.22 2.39
C CYS A 25 -7.02 -0.85 0.99
N ILE A 26 -6.01 -1.65 0.63
CA ILE A 26 -5.95 -2.29 -0.69
C ILE A 26 -7.10 -3.29 -0.87
N LEU A 27 -7.42 -4.08 0.16
CA LEU A 27 -8.51 -5.06 0.08
C LEU A 27 -9.88 -4.39 -0.09
N ILE A 28 -10.13 -3.27 0.59
CA ILE A 28 -11.36 -2.50 0.38
C ILE A 28 -11.38 -1.92 -1.03
N ALA A 29 -10.27 -1.36 -1.52
CA ALA A 29 -10.18 -0.81 -2.87
C ALA A 29 -10.55 -1.88 -3.91
N PHE A 30 -9.91 -3.04 -3.81
CA PHE A 30 -10.12 -4.18 -4.69
C PHE A 30 -11.53 -4.78 -4.54
N ALA A 31 -12.06 -4.88 -3.33
CA ALA A 31 -13.43 -5.37 -3.09
C ALA A 31 -14.49 -4.43 -3.68
N MET A 32 -14.27 -3.11 -3.64
CA MET A 32 -15.18 -2.13 -4.25
C MET A 32 -15.09 -2.16 -5.78
N GLU A 33 -13.88 -2.32 -6.31
CA GLU A 33 -13.62 -2.47 -7.75
C GLU A 33 -14.27 -3.73 -8.32
N THR A 34 -14.06 -4.89 -7.68
CA THR A 34 -14.63 -6.18 -8.12
C THR A 34 -16.15 -6.22 -8.06
N ARG A 35 -16.78 -5.40 -7.20
CA ARG A 35 -18.23 -5.25 -7.12
C ARG A 35 -18.79 -4.19 -8.08
N GLY A 36 -17.93 -3.52 -8.85
CA GLY A 36 -18.32 -2.46 -9.78
C GLY A 36 -18.82 -1.18 -9.11
N ILE A 37 -18.50 -0.98 -7.82
CA ILE A 37 -18.91 0.22 -7.06
C ILE A 37 -18.00 1.39 -7.41
N ILE A 38 -16.70 1.14 -7.55
CA ILE A 38 -15.67 2.11 -7.91
C ILE A 38 -14.91 1.57 -9.12
N SER A 39 -14.52 2.43 -10.06
CA SER A 39 -13.67 2.04 -11.19
C SER A 39 -12.20 2.15 -10.84
N SER A 40 -11.33 1.34 -11.44
CA SER A 40 -9.86 1.42 -11.27
C SER A 40 -9.27 2.75 -11.77
N ARG A 41 -10.06 3.55 -12.50
CA ARG A 41 -9.72 4.92 -12.94
C ARG A 41 -10.23 6.00 -11.99
N ASP A 42 -11.04 5.63 -11.01
CA ASP A 42 -11.61 6.56 -10.05
C ASP A 42 -10.52 7.05 -9.09
N SER A 43 -10.54 8.35 -8.80
CA SER A 43 -9.61 8.99 -7.87
C SER A 43 -9.69 8.35 -6.48
N GLN A 44 -10.88 7.90 -6.05
CA GLN A 44 -11.04 7.27 -4.75
C GLN A 44 -10.32 5.91 -4.67
N TYR A 45 -10.39 5.10 -5.73
CA TYR A 45 -9.65 3.83 -5.80
C TYR A 45 -8.14 4.07 -5.82
N LEU A 46 -7.69 5.00 -6.67
CA LEU A 46 -6.27 5.33 -6.81
C LEU A 46 -5.66 5.87 -5.52
N LEU A 47 -6.41 6.69 -4.77
CA LEU A 47 -5.99 7.16 -3.44
C LEU A 47 -5.86 6.00 -2.45
N LEU A 48 -6.86 5.11 -2.40
CA LEU A 48 -6.85 3.98 -1.48
C LEU A 48 -5.71 3.01 -1.78
N MET A 49 -5.42 2.80 -3.07
CA MET A 49 -4.27 2.03 -3.55
C MET A 49 -2.94 2.70 -3.21
N ALA A 50 -2.78 4.00 -3.47
CA ALA A 50 -1.55 4.73 -3.16
C ALA A 50 -1.24 4.74 -1.66
N VAL A 51 -2.25 4.98 -0.81
CA VAL A 51 -2.09 4.98 0.64
C VAL A 51 -1.83 3.57 1.17
N GLY A 52 -2.60 2.59 0.72
CA GLY A 52 -2.44 1.19 1.14
C GLY A 52 -1.07 0.63 0.79
N SER A 53 -0.61 0.88 -0.44
CA SER A 53 0.72 0.46 -0.91
C SER A 53 1.85 1.22 -0.24
N GLY A 54 1.68 2.52 0.05
CA GLY A 54 2.64 3.28 0.84
C GLY A 54 2.86 2.68 2.24
N PHE A 55 1.79 2.28 2.93
CA PHE A 55 1.88 1.65 4.25
C PHE A 55 2.52 0.24 4.21
N LEU A 56 2.17 -0.57 3.21
CA LEU A 56 2.78 -1.88 3.00
C LEU A 56 4.26 -1.77 2.61
N GLY A 57 4.62 -0.81 1.77
CA GLY A 57 6.00 -0.48 1.41
C GLY A 57 6.82 -0.04 2.62
N LEU A 58 6.25 0.76 3.53
CA LEU A 58 6.94 1.16 4.76
C LEU A 58 7.21 -0.04 5.68
N ARG A 59 6.26 -0.98 5.77
CA ARG A 59 6.47 -2.26 6.49
C ARG A 59 7.52 -3.13 5.79
N ALA A 60 7.53 -3.14 4.46
CA ALA A 60 8.49 -3.90 3.66
C ALA A 60 9.92 -3.39 3.86
N LEU A 61 10.10 -2.06 3.93
CA LEU A 61 11.38 -1.43 4.30
C LEU A 61 11.86 -1.89 5.67
N HIS A 62 10.96 -1.94 6.66
CA HIS A 62 11.31 -2.37 8.01
C HIS A 62 11.68 -3.85 8.09
N THR A 63 11.04 -4.71 7.28
CA THR A 63 11.30 -6.16 7.26
C THR A 63 12.44 -6.53 6.29
N TRP A 64 13.04 -5.56 5.59
CA TRP A 64 14.04 -5.78 4.53
C TRP A 64 13.59 -6.70 3.39
N GLU A 65 12.28 -6.72 3.11
CA GLU A 65 11.67 -7.53 2.05
C GLU A 65 11.69 -6.78 0.71
N LEU A 66 12.84 -6.82 0.03
CA LEU A 66 13.08 -6.01 -1.18
C LEU A 66 12.10 -6.29 -2.33
N ALA A 67 11.70 -7.56 -2.53
CA ALA A 67 10.77 -7.92 -3.60
C ALA A 67 9.38 -7.28 -3.39
N PHE A 68 8.89 -7.34 -2.15
CA PHE A 68 7.61 -6.74 -1.77
C PHE A 68 7.70 -5.21 -1.77
N LEU A 69 8.83 -4.66 -1.33
CA LEU A 69 9.07 -3.21 -1.37
C LEU A 69 9.01 -2.64 -2.79
N VAL A 70 9.66 -3.29 -3.76
CA VAL A 70 9.63 -2.85 -5.16
C VAL A 70 8.22 -2.94 -5.72
N LEU A 71 7.51 -4.03 -5.43
CA LEU A 71 6.11 -4.20 -5.84
C LEU A 71 5.25 -3.05 -5.32
N GLU A 72 5.24 -2.81 -4.02
CA GLU A 72 4.44 -1.74 -3.40
C GLU A 72 4.87 -0.35 -3.87
N GLY A 73 6.17 -0.13 -4.10
CA GLY A 73 6.69 1.11 -4.68
C GLY A 73 6.17 1.37 -6.09
N VAL A 74 6.08 0.33 -6.93
CA VAL A 74 5.51 0.43 -8.28
C VAL A 74 4.00 0.70 -8.20
N TRP A 75 3.26 -0.03 -7.36
CA TRP A 75 1.82 0.20 -7.18
C TRP A 75 1.53 1.63 -6.72
N MET A 76 2.25 2.12 -5.72
CA MET A 76 2.13 3.50 -5.24
C MET A 76 2.47 4.50 -6.34
N GLY A 77 3.59 4.30 -7.06
CA GLY A 77 4.03 5.19 -8.13
C GLY A 77 3.03 5.28 -9.28
N VAL A 78 2.49 4.15 -9.72
CA VAL A 78 1.46 4.10 -10.77
C VAL A 78 0.17 4.76 -10.31
N ALA A 79 -0.27 4.52 -9.07
CA ALA A 79 -1.48 5.13 -8.52
C ALA A 79 -1.36 6.67 -8.42
N LEU A 80 -0.22 7.18 -7.93
CA LEU A 80 0.05 8.61 -7.86
C LEU A 80 0.15 9.26 -9.25
N TRP A 81 0.76 8.55 -10.22
CA TRP A 81 0.85 9.02 -11.59
C TRP A 81 -0.54 9.12 -12.24
N ALA A 82 -1.39 8.10 -12.06
CA ALA A 82 -2.76 8.08 -12.53
C ALA A 82 -3.61 9.18 -11.87
N LEU A 83 -3.39 9.47 -10.58
CA LEU A 83 -4.09 10.55 -9.87
C LEU A 83 -3.66 11.94 -10.34
N SER A 84 -2.38 12.11 -10.72
CA SER A 84 -1.85 13.38 -11.22
C SER A 84 -2.30 13.69 -12.65
N ARG A 85 -2.76 12.68 -13.39
CA ARG A 85 -3.33 12.79 -14.73
C ARG A 85 -4.65 12.04 -14.76
N PRO A 86 -5.66 12.53 -14.02
CA PRO A 86 -6.94 11.84 -13.94
C PRO A 86 -7.45 11.63 -15.38
N PRO A 87 -7.86 10.42 -15.75
CA PRO A 87 -8.37 10.18 -17.09
C PRO A 87 -9.56 11.11 -17.32
N VAL A 88 -9.47 11.98 -18.33
CA VAL A 88 -10.59 12.81 -18.76
C VAL A 88 -11.72 11.87 -19.15
N ASP A 89 -12.86 12.01 -18.46
CA ASP A 89 -14.05 11.18 -18.69
C ASP A 89 -14.38 11.16 -20.20
N ALA A 90 -14.56 9.95 -20.74
CA ALA A 90 -15.06 9.69 -22.09
C ALA A 90 -16.49 9.16 -22.01
#